data_AF-Q0UJZ3-F1
#
_entry.id   AF-Q0UJZ3-F1
#
_cell.length_a   1.000
_cell.length_b   1.000
_cell.length_c   1.000
_cell.angle_alpha   90.00
_cell.angle_beta   90.00
_cell.angle_gamma   90.00
#
_symmetry.space_group_name_H-M   'P 1'
#
loop_
_entity.id
_entity.type
_entity.pdbx_description
1 polymer ?
#
loop_
_entity_poly.entity_id
_entity_poly.type
_entity_poly.pdbx_seq_one_letter_code
_entity_poly.pdbx_strand_id
1 'polypeptide(L)'
;MAPKSCTLCDTTRPVLVRCQIDESAKWHFVCPGACWKSVSGGVEDAKGLEGQFPWYRYGGMWKDRSADGPVSAKKPRKVKERQKKEDKARQEGCTVENGEEASEEEIVGA
;
A
#
# COMPACT_ATOMS: atom_id res chain seq x y z
N MET A 1 -14.72 11.20 -8.03
CA MET A 1 -13.42 11.85 -8.34
C MET A 1 -13.39 12.05 -9.84
N ALA A 2 -13.05 13.25 -10.32
CA ALA A 2 -12.96 13.49 -11.75
C ALA A 2 -11.82 12.65 -12.36
N PRO A 3 -12.01 12.06 -13.54
CA PRO A 3 -10.97 11.28 -14.18
C PRO A 3 -9.84 12.22 -14.60
N LYS A 4 -8.59 11.81 -14.41
CA LYS A 4 -7.44 12.61 -14.86
C LYS A 4 -7.26 12.43 -16.37
N SER A 5 -6.98 13.52 -17.05
CA SER A 5 -6.59 13.53 -18.46
C SER A 5 -5.07 13.50 -18.60
N CYS A 6 -4.60 13.00 -19.74
CA CYS A 6 -3.20 13.13 -20.12
C CYS A 6 -2.86 14.59 -20.42
N THR A 7 -1.74 15.11 -19.92
CA THR A 7 -1.32 16.49 -20.16
C THR A 7 -0.85 16.80 -21.59
N LEU A 8 -0.62 15.78 -22.43
CA LEU A 8 -0.12 15.95 -23.80
C LEU A 8 -1.20 15.82 -24.87
N CYS A 9 -2.20 14.96 -24.64
CA CYS A 9 -3.24 14.67 -25.62
C CYS A 9 -4.66 14.85 -25.07
N ASP A 10 -4.78 15.36 -23.84
CA ASP A 10 -6.02 15.59 -23.09
C ASP A 10 -6.98 14.38 -23.01
N THR A 11 -6.48 13.20 -23.37
CA THR A 11 -7.28 12.00 -23.45
C THR A 11 -7.44 11.42 -22.05
N THR A 12 -8.68 11.20 -21.66
CA THR A 12 -9.04 10.52 -20.43
C THR A 12 -8.77 9.02 -20.56
N ARG A 13 -7.93 8.48 -19.68
CA ARG A 13 -7.58 7.05 -19.66
C ARG A 13 -7.69 6.50 -18.22
N PRO A 14 -8.08 5.23 -18.04
CA PRO A 14 -8.16 4.61 -16.72
C PRO A 14 -6.78 4.38 -16.08
N VAL A 15 -5.71 4.38 -16.89
CA VAL A 15 -4.32 4.20 -16.48
C VAL A 15 -3.47 5.31 -17.10
N LEU A 16 -2.67 5.98 -16.28
CA LEU A 16 -1.74 7.04 -16.68
C LEU A 16 -0.40 6.82 -15.98
N VAL A 17 0.69 7.26 -16.60
CA VAL A 17 2.03 7.30 -15.99
C VAL A 17 2.20 8.65 -15.31
N ARG A 18 2.62 8.66 -14.04
CA ARG A 18 3.01 9.88 -13.35
C ARG A 18 4.51 10.09 -13.56
N CYS A 19 4.91 11.21 -14.15
CA CYS A 19 6.33 11.55 -14.33
C CYS A 19 6.57 13.06 -14.25
N GLN A 20 7.80 13.44 -13.93
CA GLN A 20 8.30 14.81 -14.12
C GLN A 20 8.98 14.87 -15.48
N ILE A 21 8.76 15.94 -16.24
CA ILE A 21 9.35 16.13 -17.58
C ILE A 21 10.03 17.50 -17.74
N ASP A 22 9.74 18.43 -16.83
CA ASP A 22 10.24 19.81 -16.85
C ASP A 22 11.11 20.09 -15.61
N GLU A 23 11.99 21.08 -15.73
CA GLU A 23 12.80 21.63 -14.63
C GLU A 23 11.95 22.14 -13.44
N SER A 24 10.66 22.45 -13.71
CA SER A 24 9.68 22.83 -12.69
C SER A 24 9.42 21.75 -11.62
N ALA A 25 9.92 20.52 -11.81
CA ALA A 25 9.70 19.37 -10.91
C ALA A 25 8.21 19.06 -10.64
N LYS A 26 7.31 19.54 -11.52
CA LYS A 26 5.88 19.29 -11.43
C LYS A 26 5.59 17.88 -11.95
N TRP A 27 4.64 17.22 -11.29
CA TRP A 27 4.19 15.90 -11.67
C TRP A 27 3.12 16.00 -12.75
N HIS A 28 3.41 15.45 -13.92
CA HIS A 28 2.49 15.33 -15.05
C HIS A 28 1.93 13.91 -15.11
N PHE A 29 0.72 13.79 -15.69
CA PHE A 29 0.09 12.50 -15.97
C PHE A 29 0.05 12.29 -17.48
N VAL A 30 0.63 11.18 -17.94
CA VAL A 30 0.82 10.92 -19.36
C VAL A 30 0.27 9.56 -19.76
N CYS A 31 -0.21 9.45 -21.00
CA CYS A 31 -0.77 8.21 -21.50
C CYS A 31 0.34 7.14 -21.69
N PRO A 32 0.16 5.90 -21.21
CA PRO A 32 1.08 4.81 -21.56
C PRO A 32 0.94 4.52 -23.06
N GLY A 33 2.05 4.50 -23.79
CA GLY A 33 2.08 4.38 -25.25
C GLY A 33 2.82 5.54 -25.89
N ALA A 34 2.17 6.22 -26.84
CA ALA A 34 2.81 7.29 -27.62
C ALA A 34 3.27 8.47 -26.75
N CYS A 35 2.41 8.98 -25.86
CA CYS A 35 2.74 10.15 -25.05
C CYS A 35 3.93 9.88 -24.12
N TRP A 36 3.92 8.73 -23.43
CA TRP A 36 5.01 8.33 -22.56
C TRP A 36 6.31 8.09 -23.34
N LYS A 37 6.23 7.39 -24.48
CA LYS A 37 7.41 7.14 -25.33
C LYS A 37 8.03 8.42 -25.87
N SER A 38 7.23 9.47 -26.12
CA SER A 38 7.75 10.78 -26.53
C SER A 38 8.52 11.50 -25.42
N VAL A 39 8.12 11.35 -24.15
CA VAL A 39 8.78 12.05 -23.03
C VAL A 39 9.92 11.25 -22.38
N SER A 40 9.90 9.92 -22.48
CA SER A 40 10.94 9.05 -21.92
C SER A 40 11.89 8.49 -22.98
N GLY A 41 11.63 8.76 -24.26
CA GLY A 41 12.28 8.07 -25.38
C GLY A 41 11.93 6.58 -25.48
N GLY A 42 10.97 6.09 -24.68
CA GLY A 42 10.64 4.67 -24.58
C GLY A 42 11.53 3.86 -23.64
N VAL A 43 12.34 4.53 -22.81
CA VAL A 43 13.20 3.89 -21.82
C VAL A 43 12.72 4.27 -20.41
N GLU A 44 12.60 3.26 -19.55
CA GLU A 44 12.26 3.48 -18.14
C GLU A 44 13.37 4.31 -17.46
N ASP A 45 12.99 5.45 -16.87
CA ASP A 45 13.87 6.44 -16.22
C ASP A 45 14.89 7.14 -17.14
N ALA A 46 14.65 7.19 -18.46
CA ALA A 46 15.55 7.83 -19.42
C ALA A 46 17.02 7.35 -19.31
N LYS A 47 17.23 6.10 -18.86
CA LYS A 47 18.57 5.55 -18.63
C LYS A 47 19.35 5.47 -19.95
N GLY A 48 20.37 6.32 -20.09
CA GLY A 48 21.14 6.48 -21.34
C GLY A 48 20.65 7.60 -22.26
N LEU A 49 19.56 8.30 -21.90
CA LEU A 49 19.02 9.49 -22.56
C LEU A 49 19.03 10.71 -21.62
N GLU A 50 19.78 10.65 -20.51
CA GLU A 50 19.92 11.74 -19.53
C GLU A 50 20.36 13.07 -20.17
N GLY A 51 21.09 13.02 -21.30
CA GLY A 51 21.44 14.21 -22.08
C GLY A 51 20.29 14.82 -22.89
N GLN A 52 19.22 14.07 -23.17
CA GLN A 52 18.03 14.54 -23.89
C GLN A 52 16.86 14.84 -22.94
N PHE A 53 16.78 14.14 -21.79
CA PHE A 53 15.72 14.32 -20.80
C PHE A 53 16.29 14.39 -19.36
N PRO A 54 17.09 15.42 -19.03
CA PRO A 54 17.79 15.51 -17.73
C PRO A 54 16.83 15.63 -16.54
N TRP A 55 15.61 16.15 -16.77
CA TRP A 55 14.60 16.37 -15.75
C TRP A 55 13.56 15.26 -15.65
N TYR A 56 13.72 14.20 -16.46
CA TYR A 56 12.75 13.11 -16.47
C TYR A 56 12.85 12.28 -15.20
N ARG A 57 11.76 12.21 -14.43
CA ARG A 57 11.68 11.33 -13.24
C ARG A 57 10.43 10.48 -13.26
N TYR A 58 10.61 9.17 -13.13
CA TYR A 58 9.50 8.24 -13.01
C TYR A 58 8.83 8.32 -11.63
N GLY A 59 7.52 8.51 -11.62
CA GLY A 59 6.71 8.68 -10.40
C GLY A 59 5.73 7.55 -10.12
N GLY A 60 5.78 6.46 -10.90
CA GLY A 60 4.84 5.34 -10.76
C GLY A 60 3.61 5.44 -11.66
N MET A 61 2.87 4.33 -11.72
CA MET A 61 1.62 4.24 -12.48
C MET A 61 0.44 4.77 -11.65
N TRP A 62 -0.33 5.67 -12.23
CA TRP A 62 -1.61 6.13 -11.70
C TRP A 62 -2.75 5.35 -12.35
N LYS A 63 -3.70 4.91 -11.53
CA LYS A 63 -4.90 4.20 -11.98
C LYS A 63 -6.13 4.84 -11.35
N ASP A 64 -7.21 4.89 -12.09
CA ASP A 64 -8.46 5.42 -11.58
C ASP A 64 -9.06 4.45 -10.56
N ARG A 65 -9.25 4.92 -9.32
CA ARG A 65 -9.77 4.11 -8.20
C ARG A 65 -11.26 3.80 -8.34
N SER A 66 -12.00 4.50 -9.21
CA SER A 66 -13.41 4.20 -9.47
C SER A 66 -13.57 3.02 -10.43
N ALA A 67 -12.54 2.66 -11.20
CA ALA A 67 -12.56 1.48 -12.06
C ALA A 67 -12.43 0.15 -11.28
N ASP A 68 -11.79 0.17 -10.10
CA ASP A 68 -11.45 -1.04 -9.33
C ASP A 68 -12.57 -1.46 -8.34
N GLY A 69 -13.75 -0.83 -8.41
CA GLY A 69 -14.81 -1.02 -7.43
C GLY A 69 -14.41 -0.53 -6.03
N PRO A 70 -15.23 -0.74 -4.99
CA PRO A 70 -14.84 -0.39 -3.64
C PRO A 70 -13.65 -1.26 -3.24
N VAL A 71 -12.43 -0.73 -3.38
CA VAL A 71 -11.19 -1.23 -2.78
C VAL A 71 -11.27 -1.08 -1.27
N SER A 72 -12.23 -1.79 -0.70
CA SER A 72 -12.44 -1.90 0.71
C SER A 72 -11.32 -2.81 1.21
N ALA A 73 -10.18 -2.20 1.54
CA ALA A 73 -9.16 -2.80 2.40
C ALA A 73 -9.72 -3.21 3.78
N LYS A 74 -11.02 -3.01 4.00
CA LYS A 74 -11.80 -3.45 5.14
C LYS A 74 -11.92 -4.97 5.08
N LYS A 75 -11.14 -5.62 5.94
CA LYS A 75 -11.19 -7.06 6.16
C LYS A 75 -12.65 -7.50 6.32
N PRO A 76 -13.14 -8.49 5.57
CA PRO A 76 -14.52 -8.91 5.64
C PRO A 76 -14.88 -9.32 7.08
N ARG A 77 -16.08 -8.93 7.54
CA ARG A 77 -16.56 -9.14 8.92
C ARG A 77 -16.33 -10.57 9.41
N LYS A 78 -16.63 -11.56 8.56
CA LYS A 78 -16.46 -13.00 8.85
C LYS A 78 -15.02 -13.35 9.23
N VAL A 79 -14.02 -12.75 8.58
CA VAL A 79 -12.61 -12.99 8.87
C VAL A 79 -12.18 -12.30 10.16
N LYS A 80 -12.69 -11.08 10.42
CA LYS A 80 -12.45 -10.37 11.69
C LYS A 80 -13.02 -11.12 12.90
N GLU A 81 -14.21 -11.67 12.77
CA GLU A 81 -14.89 -12.48 13.81
C GLU A 81 -14.11 -13.77 14.10
N ARG A 82 -13.64 -14.47 13.06
CA ARG A 82 -12.84 -15.70 13.22
C ARG A 82 -11.55 -15.45 14.01
N GLN A 83 -10.78 -14.42 13.62
CA GLN A 83 -9.56 -14.07 14.34
C GLN A 83 -9.82 -13.66 15.78
N LYS A 84 -10.89 -12.90 16.05
CA LYS A 84 -11.25 -12.54 17.43
C LYS A 84 -11.54 -13.78 18.29
N LYS A 85 -12.17 -14.81 17.72
CA LYS A 85 -12.42 -16.09 18.41
C LYS A 85 -11.13 -16.88 18.61
N GLU A 86 -10.24 -16.92 17.62
CA GLU A 86 -8.93 -17.57 17.69
C GLU A 86 -8.02 -16.92 18.76
N ASP A 87 -7.94 -15.58 18.80
CA ASP A 87 -7.18 -14.85 19.83
C ASP A 87 -7.76 -15.04 21.23
N LYS A 88 -9.10 -15.01 21.36
CA LYS A 88 -9.78 -15.28 22.64
C LYS A 88 -9.49 -16.70 23.13
N ALA A 89 -9.57 -17.70 22.25
CA ALA A 89 -9.25 -19.08 22.61
C ALA A 89 -7.78 -19.27 23.01
N ARG A 90 -6.84 -18.55 22.37
CA ARG A 90 -5.42 -18.56 22.76
C ARG A 90 -5.19 -17.91 24.12
N GLN A 91 -5.92 -16.83 24.44
CA GLN A 91 -5.82 -16.15 25.72
C GLN A 91 -6.41 -16.99 26.86
N GLU A 92 -7.49 -17.72 26.58
CA GLU A 92 -8.15 -18.64 27.53
C GLU A 92 -7.35 -19.93 27.76
N GLY A 93 -6.48 -20.35 26.83
CA GLY A 93 -5.60 -21.51 26.99
C GLY A 93 -4.35 -21.30 27.85
N CYS A 94 -4.09 -20.08 28.33
CA CYS A 94 -2.88 -19.74 29.10
C CYS A 94 -3.13 -19.67 30.62
N THR A 95 -4.29 -20.13 31.12
CA THR A 95 -4.71 -19.97 32.53
C THR A 95 -4.70 -21.25 33.36
N VAL A 96 -3.58 -21.97 33.42
CA VAL A 96 -3.27 -23.00 34.45
C VAL A 96 -1.73 -23.20 34.39
N GLU A 97 -0.87 -23.14 35.42
CA GLU A 97 -0.95 -23.29 36.89
C GLU A 97 0.24 -22.52 37.54
N ASN A 98 0.02 -21.79 38.64
CA ASN A 98 1.02 -21.64 39.69
C ASN A 98 0.28 -21.45 41.02
N GLY A 99 -0.12 -22.57 41.61
CA GLY A 99 -0.33 -22.66 43.05
C GLY A 99 0.98 -23.14 43.66
N GLU A 100 1.48 -22.42 44.66
CA GLU A 100 2.49 -22.97 45.57
C GLU A 100 2.03 -22.66 47.00
N GLU A 101 1.52 -23.72 47.62
CA GLU A 101 1.12 -23.82 49.02
C GLU A 101 2.37 -23.82 49.90
N ALA A 102 2.45 -22.91 50.88
CA ALA A 102 3.50 -22.92 51.91
C ALA A 102 2.87 -23.20 53.28
N SER A 103 2.86 -24.50 53.61
CA SER A 103 3.01 -25.17 54.91
C SER A 103 2.44 -24.52 56.18
N GLU A 104 1.48 -25.22 56.80
CA GLU A 104 1.15 -25.13 58.23
C GLU A 104 1.19 -26.56 58.81
N GLU A 105 2.15 -26.86 59.68
CA GLU A 105 2.02 -27.94 60.67
C GLU A 105 2.67 -27.51 61.99
N GLU A 106 1.82 -27.37 63.00
CA GLU A 106 2.15 -27.08 64.40
C GLU A 106 2.91 -28.25 65.06
N ILE A 107 3.84 -27.92 65.97
CA ILE A 107 4.17 -28.77 67.12
C ILE A 107 4.13 -27.95 68.41
N VAL A 108 3.50 -28.59 69.41
CA VAL A 108 2.84 -28.08 70.61
C VAL A 108 3.83 -27.74 71.74
N GLY A 109 3.44 -26.80 72.61
CA GLY A 109 4.18 -26.46 73.83
C GLY A 109 4.20 -27.55 74.92
N ALA A 110 5.23 -27.46 75.78
CA ALA A 110 5.31 -28.04 77.12
C ALA A 110 6.13 -27.10 78.01
#